data_AF-A0A915A4B2-F1
#
_entry.id   AF-A0A915A4B2-F1
#
_cell.length_a   1.000
_cell.length_b   1.000
_cell.length_c   1.000
_cell.angle_alpha   90.00
_cell.angle_beta   90.00
_cell.angle_gamma   90.00
#
_symmetry.space_group_name_H-M   'P 1'
#
loop_
_entity.id
_entity.type
_entity.pdbx_description
1 polymer ?
#
loop_
_entity_poly.entity_id
_entity_poly.type
_entity_poly.pdbx_seq_one_letter_code
_entity_poly.pdbx_strand_id
1 'polypeptide(L)'
;MDCSYAVRVEACKAAVSIVSSFWVTFDPAYIRQVLSTVVDRLTKDGIVAVRVAVYESLSFLLPCPSAINALEVALKCIIPRGINDNSEEVRVAAFKLLSALEGHRFIHFWNVIDMN
;
A
#
# COMPACT_ATOMS: atom_id res chain seq x y z
N MET A 1 9.77 14.39 6.50
CA MET A 1 8.84 13.49 7.21
C MET A 1 9.12 13.62 8.69
N ASP A 2 8.16 13.26 9.54
CA ASP A 2 8.32 13.33 10.99
C ASP A 2 9.50 12.48 11.48
N CYS A 3 10.21 12.94 12.51
CA CYS A 3 11.35 12.23 13.11
C CYS A 3 10.90 10.97 13.85
N SER A 4 9.69 10.95 14.38
CA SER A 4 9.10 9.79 15.06
C SER A 4 8.58 8.77 14.06
N TYR A 5 9.17 7.58 14.04
CA TYR A 5 8.68 6.50 13.18
C TYR A 5 7.27 6.05 13.57
N ALA A 6 6.90 6.13 14.86
CA ALA A 6 5.56 5.80 15.33
C ALA A 6 4.51 6.73 14.71
N VAL A 7 4.80 8.04 14.62
CA VAL A 7 3.92 9.00 13.95
C VAL A 7 3.80 8.67 12.46
N ARG A 8 4.88 8.28 11.79
CA ARG A 8 4.82 7.89 10.37
C ARG A 8 4.00 6.62 10.14
N VAL A 9 4.12 5.62 11.01
CA VAL A 9 3.30 4.39 10.96
C VAL A 9 1.81 4.74 11.08
N GLU A 10 1.43 5.47 12.12
CA GLU A 10 0.04 5.84 12.35
C GLU A 10 -0.52 6.73 11.24
N ALA A 11 0.26 7.72 10.80
CA ALA A 11 -0.14 8.60 9.71
C ALA A 11 -0.33 7.83 8.39
N CYS A 12 0.52 6.84 8.08
CA CYS A 12 0.36 6.00 6.90
C CYS A 12 -0.97 5.25 6.92
N LYS A 13 -1.26 4.56 8.04
CA LYS A 13 -2.47 3.77 8.20
C LYS A 13 -3.72 4.63 8.20
N ALA A 14 -3.72 5.70 8.99
CA ALA A 14 -4.85 6.62 9.10
C ALA A 14 -5.17 7.31 7.76
N ALA A 15 -4.15 7.81 7.05
CA ALA A 15 -4.36 8.50 5.78
C ALA A 15 -4.99 7.58 4.72
N VAL A 16 -4.49 6.35 4.56
CA VAL A 16 -5.05 5.41 3.57
C VAL A 16 -6.44 4.92 3.99
N SER A 17 -6.68 4.70 5.29
CA SER A 17 -8.00 4.33 5.81
C SER A 17 -9.06 5.42 5.55
N ILE A 18 -8.70 6.69 5.78
CA ILE A 18 -9.56 7.85 5.51
C ILE A 18 -9.82 7.99 4.01
N VAL A 19 -8.76 7.91 3.18
CA VAL A 19 -8.90 7.96 1.72
C VAL A 19 -9.78 6.82 1.20
N SER A 20 -9.67 5.62 1.75
CA SER A 20 -10.55 4.50 1.36
C SER A 20 -12.01 4.78 1.71
N SER A 21 -12.27 5.24 2.93
CA SER A 21 -13.62 5.50 3.44
C SER A 21 -14.34 6.64 2.73
N PHE A 22 -13.60 7.64 2.27
CA PHE A 22 -14.15 8.88 1.69
C PHE A 22 -13.61 9.16 0.28
N TRP A 23 -13.27 8.10 -0.47
CA TRP A 23 -12.62 8.21 -1.79
C TRP A 23 -13.34 9.18 -2.73
N VAL A 24 -14.66 9.08 -2.82
CA VAL A 24 -15.50 9.90 -3.72
C VAL A 24 -15.62 11.36 -3.28
N THR A 25 -15.25 11.68 -2.04
CA THR A 25 -15.33 13.02 -1.48
C THR A 25 -14.07 13.84 -1.77
N PHE A 26 -12.91 13.18 -1.87
CA PHE A 26 -11.65 13.86 -2.05
C PHE A 26 -11.36 14.21 -3.51
N ASP A 27 -10.65 15.32 -3.70
CA ASP A 27 -10.12 15.69 -5.01
C ASP A 27 -9.10 14.63 -5.50
N PRO A 28 -9.14 14.23 -6.78
CA PRO A 28 -8.20 13.24 -7.31
C PRO A 28 -6.72 13.61 -7.15
N ALA A 29 -6.35 14.89 -7.16
CA ALA A 29 -4.98 15.32 -6.91
C ALA A 29 -4.58 15.11 -5.45
N TYR A 30 -5.50 15.30 -4.51
CA TYR A 30 -5.27 14.98 -3.10
C TYR A 30 -5.04 13.47 -2.88
N ILE A 31 -5.91 12.63 -3.45
CA ILE A 31 -5.77 11.16 -3.37
C ILE A 31 -4.41 10.74 -3.95
N ARG A 32 -4.05 11.27 -5.12
CA ARG A 32 -2.75 11.01 -5.75
C ARG A 32 -1.59 11.42 -4.85
N GLN A 33 -1.65 12.60 -4.21
CA GLN A 33 -0.61 13.08 -3.31
C GLN A 33 -0.42 12.14 -2.10
N VAL A 34 -1.53 11.67 -1.51
CA VAL A 34 -1.49 10.70 -0.40
C VAL A 34 -0.86 9.39 -0.86
N LEU A 35 -1.37 8.80 -1.94
CA LEU A 35 -0.88 7.51 -2.43
C LEU A 35 0.56 7.58 -2.91
N SER A 36 1.00 8.65 -3.58
CA SER A 36 2.41 8.87 -3.93
C SER A 36 3.29 9.01 -2.69
N THR A 37 2.83 9.65 -1.62
CA THR A 37 3.60 9.70 -0.37
C THR A 37 3.78 8.30 0.22
N VAL A 38 2.73 7.48 0.21
CA VAL A 38 2.78 6.10 0.71
C VAL A 38 3.69 5.23 -0.17
N VAL A 39 3.43 5.20 -1.48
CA VAL A 39 4.09 4.31 -2.45
C VAL A 39 5.52 4.74 -2.76
N ASP A 40 5.77 6.02 -3.01
CA ASP A 40 7.07 6.47 -3.53
C ASP A 40 8.08 6.77 -2.44
N ARG A 41 7.60 7.11 -1.23
CA ARG A 41 8.43 7.53 -0.10
C ARG A 41 8.41 6.52 1.05
N LEU A 42 7.26 6.19 1.62
CA LEU A 42 7.21 5.35 2.82
C LEU A 42 7.65 3.90 2.56
N THR A 43 7.51 3.40 1.33
CA THR A 43 8.07 2.08 0.95
C THR A 43 9.59 2.01 1.01
N LYS A 44 10.28 3.16 1.04
CA LYS A 44 11.75 3.26 1.12
C LYS A 44 12.22 3.79 2.48
N ASP A 45 11.33 3.86 3.46
CA ASP A 45 11.68 4.33 4.79
C ASP A 45 12.77 3.43 5.41
N GLY A 46 13.75 4.04 6.08
CA GLY A 46 14.82 3.30 6.74
C GLY A 46 14.31 2.41 7.87
N ILE A 47 13.14 2.71 8.43
CA ILE A 47 12.53 1.95 9.53
C ILE A 47 11.60 0.87 9.01
N VAL A 48 11.88 -0.37 9.39
CA VAL A 48 11.13 -1.58 9.01
C VAL A 48 9.63 -1.44 9.29
N ALA A 49 9.27 -1.00 10.51
CA ALA A 49 7.87 -0.83 10.91
C ALA A 49 7.08 0.12 10.00
N VAL A 50 7.73 1.17 9.47
CA VAL A 50 7.08 2.09 8.53
C VAL A 50 6.83 1.41 7.18
N ARG A 51 7.80 0.62 6.69
CA ARG A 51 7.63 -0.14 5.45
C ARG A 51 6.53 -1.20 5.59
N VAL A 52 6.47 -1.91 6.73
CA VAL A 52 5.37 -2.84 7.05
C VAL A 52 4.02 -2.12 7.01
N ALA A 53 3.92 -0.95 7.64
CA ALA A 53 2.69 -0.16 7.68
C ALA A 53 2.17 0.23 6.28
N VAL A 54 3.05 0.39 5.29
CA VAL A 54 2.61 0.63 3.90
C VAL A 54 1.78 -0.53 3.37
N TYR A 55 2.28 -1.77 3.46
CA TYR A 55 1.57 -2.95 2.95
C TYR A 55 0.27 -3.19 3.72
N GLU A 56 0.29 -3.02 5.05
CA GLU A 56 -0.92 -3.11 5.88
C GLU A 56 -1.94 -2.04 5.47
N SER A 57 -1.52 -0.79 5.26
CA SER A 57 -2.43 0.31 4.94
C SER A 57 -3.10 0.15 3.57
N LEU A 58 -2.40 -0.38 2.57
CA LEU A 58 -2.97 -0.58 1.23
C LEU A 58 -4.06 -1.65 1.18
N SER A 59 -4.08 -2.57 2.16
CA SER A 59 -5.19 -3.53 2.31
C SER A 59 -6.54 -2.83 2.52
N PHE A 60 -6.55 -1.61 3.09
CA PHE A 60 -7.77 -0.83 3.29
C PHE A 60 -8.42 -0.39 1.98
N LEU A 61 -7.70 -0.38 0.86
CA LEU A 61 -8.22 -0.01 -0.45
C LEU A 61 -8.89 -1.19 -1.17
N LEU A 62 -8.63 -2.44 -0.75
CA LEU A 62 -9.24 -3.64 -1.36
C LEU A 62 -10.77 -3.61 -1.40
N PRO A 63 -11.50 -3.23 -0.33
CA PRO A 63 -12.96 -3.16 -0.41
C PRO A 63 -13.48 -1.91 -1.14
N CYS A 64 -12.63 -1.01 -1.64
CA CYS A 64 -13.03 0.25 -2.28
C CYS A 64 -13.05 0.12 -3.81
N PRO A 65 -14.23 -0.01 -4.47
CA PRO A 65 -14.30 -0.24 -5.90
C PRO A 65 -13.72 0.93 -6.71
N SER A 66 -13.87 2.16 -6.22
CA SER A 66 -13.34 3.35 -6.90
C SER A 66 -11.81 3.47 -6.84
N ALA A 67 -11.16 2.70 -5.96
CA ALA A 67 -9.70 2.70 -5.81
C ALA A 67 -8.99 1.67 -6.68
N ILE A 68 -9.72 0.76 -7.35
CA ILE A 68 -9.15 -0.44 -8.03
C ILE A 68 -7.97 -0.08 -8.94
N ASN A 69 -8.14 0.88 -9.85
CA ASN A 69 -7.10 1.26 -10.80
C ASN A 69 -5.85 1.82 -10.10
N ALA A 70 -6.04 2.65 -9.07
CA ALA A 70 -4.94 3.24 -8.32
C ALA A 70 -4.21 2.17 -7.48
N LEU A 71 -4.98 1.26 -6.87
CA LEU A 71 -4.44 0.16 -6.08
C LEU A 71 -3.65 -0.81 -6.96
N GLU A 72 -4.16 -1.21 -8.12
CA GLU A 72 -3.44 -2.10 -9.03
C GLU A 72 -2.09 -1.52 -9.45
N VAL A 73 -2.06 -0.22 -9.81
CA VAL A 73 -0.81 0.48 -10.15
C VAL A 73 0.13 0.52 -8.95
N ALA A 74 -0.36 0.84 -7.76
CA ALA A 74 0.44 0.84 -6.54
C ALA A 74 1.04 -0.54 -6.26
N LEU A 75 0.25 -1.61 -6.36
CA LEU A 75 0.69 -2.98 -6.11
C LEU A 75 1.78 -3.40 -7.10
N LYS A 76 1.61 -3.14 -8.41
CA LYS A 76 2.65 -3.39 -9.43
C LYS A 76 3.98 -2.73 -9.08
N CYS A 77 3.93 -1.52 -8.50
CA CYS A 77 5.13 -0.78 -8.12
C CYS A 77 5.83 -1.32 -6.87
N ILE A 78 5.06 -1.77 -5.86
CA ILE A 78 5.63 -2.06 -4.54
C ILE A 78 5.83 -3.55 -4.26
N ILE A 79 5.00 -4.42 -4.83
CA ILE A 79 5.02 -5.85 -4.51
C ILE A 79 6.38 -6.47 -4.84
N PRO A 80 6.98 -6.26 -6.04
CA PRO A 80 8.29 -6.82 -6.34
C PRO A 80 9.39 -6.39 -5.36
N ARG A 81 9.31 -5.16 -4.84
CA ARG A 81 10.23 -4.67 -3.82
C ARG A 81 9.93 -5.29 -2.45
N GLY A 82 8.66 -5.42 -2.08
CA GLY A 82 8.24 -5.94 -0.78
C GLY A 82 8.60 -7.40 -0.57
N ILE A 83 8.33 -8.26 -1.55
CA ILE A 83 8.66 -9.69 -1.47
C ILE A 83 10.17 -9.94 -1.46
N ASN A 84 10.96 -8.99 -1.96
CA ASN A 84 12.43 -9.01 -1.97
C ASN A 84 13.05 -8.04 -0.94
N ASP A 85 12.30 -7.55 0.04
CA ASP A 85 12.84 -6.65 1.07
C ASP A 85 13.86 -7.40 1.95
N ASN A 86 14.88 -6.70 2.42
CA ASN A 86 15.92 -7.27 3.29
C ASN A 86 15.33 -7.74 4.63
N SER A 87 14.27 -7.09 5.13
CA SER A 87 13.57 -7.48 6.34
C SER A 87 12.53 -8.56 6.08
N GLU A 88 12.58 -9.64 6.87
CA GLU A 88 11.56 -10.70 6.86
C GLU A 88 10.17 -10.16 7.16
N GLU A 89 10.05 -9.22 8.10
CA GLU A 89 8.77 -8.64 8.51
C GLU A 89 8.08 -7.92 7.35
N VAL A 90 8.85 -7.21 6.52
CA VAL A 90 8.34 -6.53 5.33
C VAL A 90 7.92 -7.55 4.27
N ARG A 91 8.73 -8.59 4.04
CA ARG A 91 8.37 -9.68 3.12
C ARG A 91 7.06 -10.33 3.54
N VAL A 92 6.89 -10.66 4.82
CA VAL A 92 5.66 -11.23 5.37
C VAL A 92 4.47 -10.29 5.16
N ALA A 93 4.63 -8.98 5.40
CA ALA A 93 3.56 -8.01 5.17
C ALA A 93 3.16 -7.91 3.69
N ALA A 94 4.14 -7.94 2.78
CA ALA A 94 3.89 -7.95 1.34
C ALA A 94 3.16 -9.23 0.90
N PHE A 95 3.57 -10.40 1.40
CA PHE A 95 2.87 -11.66 1.14
C PHE A 95 1.45 -11.68 1.71
N LYS A 96 1.21 -11.13 2.90
CA LYS A 96 -0.15 -11.00 3.46
C LYS A 96 -1.06 -10.16 2.56
N LEU A 97 -0.56 -9.04 2.02
CA LEU A 97 -1.32 -8.21 1.09
C LEU A 97 -1.60 -8.96 -0.23
N LEU A 98 -0.63 -9.72 -0.75
CA LEU A 98 -0.82 -10.57 -1.93
C LEU A 98 -1.87 -11.66 -1.69
N SER A 99 -1.79 -12.36 -0.57
CA SER A 99 -2.78 -13.37 -0.19
C SER A 99 -4.18 -12.77 -0.02
N ALA A 100 -4.27 -11.51 0.43
CA ALA A 100 -5.56 -10.80 0.51
C ALA A 100 -6.19 -10.48 -0.86
N LEU A 101 -5.45 -10.66 -1.98
CA LEU A 101 -6.02 -10.60 -3.33
C LEU A 101 -6.75 -11.90 -3.72
N GLU A 102 -6.64 -12.97 -2.94
CA GLU A 102 -7.38 -14.20 -3.19
C GLU A 102 -8.89 -13.92 -3.19
N GLY A 103 -9.55 -14.25 -4.30
CA GLY A 103 -10.98 -13.96 -4.49
C GLY A 103 -11.31 -12.49 -4.80
N HIS A 104 -10.32 -11.60 -4.91
CA HIS A 104 -10.58 -10.22 -5.32
C HIS A 104 -11.00 -10.17 -6.80
N ARG A 105 -12.16 -9.56 -7.06
CA ARG A 105 -12.85 -9.65 -8.36
C ARG A 105 -12.08 -9.06 -9.54
N PHE A 106 -11.24 -8.05 -9.29
CA PHE A 106 -10.63 -7.22 -10.34
C PHE A 106 -9.11 -7.23 -10.35
N ILE A 107 -8.47 -7.57 -9.23
CA ILE A 107 -7.02 -7.52 -9.08
C ILE A 107 -6.59 -8.92 -8.68
N HIS A 108 -5.83 -9.56 -9.55
CA HIS A 108 -5.28 -10.88 -9.31
C HIS A 108 -3.77 -10.79 -9.06
N PHE A 109 -3.20 -11.78 -8.36
CA PHE A 109 -1.77 -11.76 -8.04
C PHE A 109 -0.88 -11.76 -9.29
N TRP A 110 -1.30 -12.41 -10.38
CA TRP A 110 -0.57 -12.41 -11.65
C TRP A 110 -0.63 -11.07 -12.39
N ASN A 111 -1.50 -10.14 -11.97
CA ASN A 111 -1.47 -8.76 -12.50
C ASN A 111 -0.33 -7.96 -11.88
N VAL A 112 0.19 -8.35 -10.71
CA VAL A 112 1.12 -7.54 -9.90
C VAL A 112 2.51 -8.15 -9.77
N ILE A 113 2.66 -9.43 -10.09
CA ILE A 113 3.94 -10.15 -10.14
C ILE A 113 4.17 -10.61 -11.57
N ASP A 114 5.34 -10.28 -12.14
CA ASP A 114 5.77 -10.89 -13.39
C ASP A 114 6.15 -12.35 -13.13
N MET A 115 5.47 -13.26 -13.79
CA MET A 115 5.65 -14.71 -13.65
C MET A 115 6.51 -15.31 -14.77
N ASN A 116 7.17 -14.46 -15.57
CA ASN A 116 8.02 -14.84 -16.69
C ASN A 116 9.49 -15.02 -16.30
#